data_AF-A0A7V4IXQ9-F1
#
_entry.id   AF-A0A7V4IXQ9-F1
#
_cell.length_a   1.000
_cell.length_b   1.000
_cell.length_c   1.000
_cell.angle_alpha   90.00
_cell.angle_beta   90.00
_cell.angle_gamma   90.00
#
_symmetry.space_group_name_H-M   'P 1'
#
loop_
_entity.id
_entity.type
_entity.pdbx_description
1 polymer ?
#
loop_
_entity_poly.entity_id
_entity_poly.type
_entity_poly.pdbx_seq_one_letter_code
_entity_poly.pdbx_strand_id
1 'polypeptide(L)'
;MARRAAERGKPAAVRGAPPNGPQSSERERIRSLAARYAELAADPVMQERRRLWTALKDLHPVRPMVLFETWTLEDYVTEAELICEDPFWRNVERHLLWSTRHAGEVGDDLVLPPEWRVGWRVEGCGYGVEITARHAEDVQGGHVGYSFDHPLRDPADLERLRPRTWRVDRDATRETAGRLADCFGDLLPVVIHGTTALHGGLTGDLFRLIGNDRLLLWPYDCPDAIRRAMAYLRDDRVAYYRFLETEGLLGANANETLVGSGSPGFCSSLPGAAPPEGVRLQHLWLWMESQETVGISPRMFEELFLPSMADVCRPFGLIYYGCCEPVHDRFERIVQAIP
;
A
#
# COMPACT_ATOMS: atom_id res chain seq x y z
N MET A 1 -1.47 -4.13 5.56
CA MET A 1 -0.55 -4.59 4.50
C MET A 1 -0.10 -3.48 3.51
N ALA A 2 0.13 -2.23 3.93
CA ALA A 2 0.86 -1.25 3.10
C ALA A 2 2.36 -1.22 3.47
N ARG A 3 2.70 -1.52 4.74
CA ARG A 3 4.06 -1.44 5.25
C ARG A 3 4.98 -2.60 4.86
N ARG A 4 4.54 -3.86 4.90
CA ARG A 4 5.41 -5.00 4.52
C ARG A 4 5.54 -5.23 3.01
N ALA A 5 4.60 -4.74 2.20
CA ALA A 5 4.81 -4.59 0.75
C ALA A 5 5.80 -3.46 0.42
N ALA A 6 6.00 -2.50 1.34
CA ALA A 6 6.98 -1.44 1.25
C ALA A 6 8.34 -1.74 1.93
N GLU A 7 8.45 -2.86 2.67
CA GLU A 7 9.64 -3.17 3.49
C GLU A 7 10.31 -4.52 3.17
N ARG A 8 9.84 -5.27 2.15
CA ARG A 8 10.79 -6.15 1.44
C ARG A 8 11.75 -5.21 0.73
N GLY A 9 13.04 -5.37 1.04
CA GLY A 9 14.11 -4.41 0.75
C GLY A 9 13.95 -3.76 -0.61
N LYS A 10 14.34 -2.48 -0.70
CA LYS A 10 14.67 -1.83 -1.97
C LYS A 10 15.15 -2.93 -2.91
N PRO A 11 14.52 -3.22 -4.07
CA PRO A 11 15.31 -3.81 -5.12
C PRO A 11 16.47 -2.84 -5.21
N ALA A 12 17.69 -3.34 -4.94
CA ALA A 12 18.87 -2.58 -5.28
C ALA A 12 18.56 -1.99 -6.65
N ALA A 13 18.76 -0.69 -6.83
CA ALA A 13 18.71 -0.13 -8.15
C ALA A 13 19.81 -0.87 -8.92
N VAL A 14 19.43 -1.99 -9.55
CA VAL A 14 20.27 -2.73 -10.47
C VAL A 14 20.31 -1.80 -11.66
N ARG A 15 21.24 -0.85 -11.60
CA ARG A 15 21.85 -0.25 -12.78
C ARG A 15 22.63 -1.39 -13.43
N GLY A 16 21.91 -2.25 -14.11
CA GLY A 16 22.40 -3.29 -15.00
C GLY A 16 21.57 -3.20 -16.27
N ALA A 17 22.22 -3.33 -17.41
CA ALA A 17 21.58 -3.41 -18.72
C ALA A 17 20.37 -4.39 -18.69
N PRO A 18 19.32 -4.18 -19.50
CA PRO A 18 18.15 -5.04 -19.45
C PRO A 18 18.56 -6.48 -19.77
N PRO A 19 18.30 -7.46 -18.87
CA PRO A 19 18.43 -8.86 -19.24
C PRO A 19 17.38 -9.19 -20.31
N ASN A 20 17.76 -10.08 -21.23
CA ASN A 20 16.92 -10.55 -22.34
C ASN A 20 15.54 -11.05 -21.86
N GLY A 21 14.59 -11.20 -22.79
CA GLY A 21 13.30 -11.85 -22.51
C GLY A 21 13.47 -13.21 -21.80
N PRO A 22 12.42 -13.71 -21.12
CA PRO A 22 12.53 -14.93 -20.32
C PRO A 22 13.01 -16.08 -21.21
N GLN A 23 13.80 -16.99 -20.65
CA GLN A 23 14.19 -18.23 -21.35
C GLN A 23 12.93 -19.03 -21.73
N SER A 24 13.03 -19.95 -22.69
CA SER A 24 11.84 -20.64 -23.22
C SER A 24 11.02 -21.35 -22.13
N SER A 25 11.70 -22.06 -21.21
CA SER A 25 11.05 -22.76 -20.08
C SER A 25 10.42 -21.79 -19.07
N GLU A 26 11.08 -20.68 -18.76
CA GLU A 26 10.54 -19.63 -17.89
C GLU A 26 9.29 -18.98 -18.49
N ARG A 27 9.34 -18.71 -19.80
CA ARG A 27 8.21 -18.14 -20.53
C ARG A 27 7.01 -19.08 -20.54
N GLU A 28 7.23 -20.37 -20.78
CA GLU A 28 6.19 -21.40 -20.73
C GLU A 28 5.56 -21.48 -19.34
N ARG A 29 6.38 -21.47 -18.28
CA ARG A 29 5.92 -21.46 -16.89
C ARG A 29 5.04 -20.26 -16.58
N ILE A 30 5.49 -19.04 -16.92
CA ILE A 30 4.73 -17.82 -16.69
C ILE A 30 3.42 -17.84 -17.47
N ARG A 31 3.45 -18.22 -18.75
CA ARG A 31 2.24 -18.30 -19.58
C ARG A 31 1.24 -19.31 -19.05
N SER A 32 1.69 -20.48 -18.59
CA SER A 32 0.82 -21.48 -17.98
C SER A 32 0.10 -20.94 -16.75
N LEU A 33 0.83 -20.25 -15.86
CA LEU A 33 0.24 -19.63 -14.67
C LEU A 33 -0.68 -18.46 -15.03
N ALA A 34 -0.32 -17.64 -16.02
CA ALA A 34 -1.16 -16.54 -16.52
C ALA A 34 -2.49 -17.04 -17.12
N ALA A 35 -2.45 -18.14 -17.88
CA ALA A 35 -3.66 -18.78 -18.40
C ALA A 35 -4.57 -19.26 -17.26
N ARG A 36 -4.00 -19.92 -16.25
CA ARG A 36 -4.76 -20.38 -15.08
C ARG A 36 -5.35 -19.20 -14.29
N TYR A 37 -4.58 -18.13 -14.15
CA TYR A 37 -5.05 -16.91 -13.51
C TYR A 37 -6.23 -16.29 -14.25
N ALA A 38 -6.13 -16.15 -15.58
CA ALA A 38 -7.19 -15.61 -16.42
C ALA A 38 -8.47 -16.46 -16.37
N GLU A 39 -8.34 -17.79 -16.38
CA GLU A 39 -9.45 -18.73 -16.20
C GLU A 39 -10.18 -18.47 -14.88
N LEU A 40 -9.44 -18.40 -13.76
CA LEU A 40 -10.01 -18.15 -12.43
C LEU A 40 -10.63 -16.75 -12.31
N ALA A 41 -9.99 -15.73 -12.91
CA ALA A 41 -10.50 -14.36 -12.93
C ALA A 41 -11.79 -14.22 -13.76
N ALA A 42 -11.98 -15.08 -14.76
CA ALA A 42 -13.18 -15.12 -15.59
C ALA A 42 -14.33 -15.95 -14.98
N ASP A 43 -14.11 -16.67 -13.89
CA ASP A 43 -15.14 -17.45 -13.21
C ASP A 43 -16.30 -16.54 -12.75
N PRO A 44 -17.57 -16.89 -13.02
CA PRO A 44 -18.73 -16.13 -12.56
C PRO A 44 -18.74 -15.81 -11.07
N VAL A 45 -18.09 -16.62 -10.23
CA VAL A 45 -17.95 -16.35 -8.79
C VAL A 45 -17.24 -15.03 -8.51
N MET A 46 -16.31 -14.58 -9.37
CA MET A 46 -15.58 -13.32 -9.20
C MET A 46 -16.52 -12.12 -9.32
N GLN A 47 -17.49 -12.18 -10.26
CA GLN A 47 -18.51 -11.14 -10.41
C GLN A 47 -19.49 -11.14 -9.25
N GLU A 48 -19.89 -12.33 -8.78
CA GLU A 48 -20.76 -12.43 -7.61
C GLU A 48 -20.06 -11.90 -6.35
N ARG A 49 -18.79 -12.25 -6.11
CA ARG A 49 -18.00 -11.70 -4.99
C ARG A 49 -17.85 -10.19 -5.08
N ARG A 50 -17.58 -9.63 -6.27
CA ARG A 50 -17.57 -8.18 -6.49
C ARG A 50 -18.89 -7.54 -6.06
N ARG A 51 -20.03 -8.09 -6.52
CA ARG A 51 -21.37 -7.60 -6.14
C ARG A 51 -21.58 -7.64 -4.63
N LEU A 52 -21.20 -8.74 -3.98
CA LEU A 52 -21.33 -8.92 -2.53
C LEU A 52 -20.43 -7.96 -1.74
N TRP A 53 -19.19 -7.75 -2.18
CA TRP A 53 -18.29 -6.75 -1.58
C TRP A 53 -18.83 -5.32 -1.73
N THR A 54 -19.30 -4.96 -2.92
CA THR A 54 -19.96 -3.67 -3.15
C THR A 54 -21.15 -3.49 -2.20
N ALA A 55 -22.03 -4.48 -2.11
CA ALA A 55 -23.19 -4.43 -1.23
C ALA A 55 -22.80 -4.26 0.25
N LEU A 56 -21.73 -4.94 0.71
CA LEU A 56 -21.20 -4.76 2.07
C LEU A 56 -20.73 -3.31 2.32
N LYS A 57 -19.98 -2.72 1.39
CA LYS A 57 -19.48 -1.34 1.53
C LYS A 57 -20.54 -0.28 1.37
N ASP A 58 -21.60 -0.59 0.63
CA ASP A 58 -22.77 0.26 0.49
C ASP A 58 -23.76 0.08 1.65
N LEU A 59 -23.39 -0.62 2.73
CA LEU A 59 -24.19 -0.86 3.93
C LEU A 59 -25.45 -1.72 3.71
N HIS A 60 -25.45 -2.57 2.69
CA HIS A 60 -26.50 -3.55 2.38
C HIS A 60 -25.94 -4.99 2.34
N PRO A 61 -25.32 -5.50 3.43
CA PRO A 61 -24.65 -6.79 3.41
C PRO A 61 -25.64 -7.93 3.16
N VAL A 62 -25.33 -8.78 2.18
CA VAL A 62 -26.09 -10.00 1.88
C VAL A 62 -25.67 -11.15 2.79
N ARG A 63 -24.37 -11.24 3.08
CA ARG A 63 -23.75 -12.19 4.01
C ARG A 63 -22.41 -11.64 4.52
N PRO A 64 -21.82 -12.21 5.58
CA PRO A 64 -20.43 -11.93 5.92
C PRO A 64 -19.50 -12.25 4.75
N MET A 65 -18.56 -11.33 4.50
CA MET A 65 -17.49 -11.51 3.54
C MET A 65 -16.19 -11.84 4.28
N VAL A 66 -15.42 -12.77 3.75
CA VAL A 66 -14.21 -13.30 4.41
C VAL A 66 -13.04 -13.21 3.45
N LEU A 67 -11.92 -12.67 3.91
CA LEU A 67 -10.62 -12.80 3.24
C LEU A 67 -9.65 -13.44 4.20
N PHE A 68 -8.93 -14.44 3.70
CA PHE A 68 -7.88 -15.09 4.45
C PHE A 68 -6.53 -14.61 3.95
N GLU A 69 -5.73 -14.05 4.86
CA GLU A 69 -4.43 -13.47 4.55
C GLU A 69 -3.33 -14.56 4.45
N THR A 70 -3.37 -15.36 3.38
CA THR A 70 -2.40 -16.45 3.12
C THR A 70 -0.93 -16.05 3.24
N TRP A 71 -0.59 -14.78 3.02
CA TRP A 71 0.78 -14.26 3.15
C TRP A 71 1.36 -14.35 4.57
N THR A 72 0.52 -14.56 5.59
CA THR A 72 0.98 -14.82 6.96
C THR A 72 1.38 -16.27 7.18
N LEU A 73 1.07 -17.17 6.23
CA LEU A 73 1.50 -18.55 6.28
C LEU A 73 2.94 -18.65 5.80
N GLU A 74 3.78 -19.26 6.63
CA GLU A 74 5.13 -19.65 6.26
C GLU A 74 5.05 -20.65 5.11
N ASP A 75 5.96 -20.53 4.14
CA ASP A 75 6.11 -21.47 3.03
C ASP A 75 4.86 -21.71 2.16
N TYR A 76 3.89 -20.80 2.16
CA TYR A 76 2.70 -20.95 1.31
C TYR A 76 3.03 -20.99 -0.18
N VAL A 77 4.11 -20.32 -0.60
CA VAL A 77 4.83 -20.56 -1.86
C VAL A 77 6.31 -20.55 -1.52
N THR A 78 6.98 -21.68 -1.75
CA THR A 78 8.40 -21.88 -1.42
C THR A 78 9.32 -21.48 -2.57
N GLU A 79 10.58 -21.21 -2.27
CA GLU A 79 11.59 -20.92 -3.30
C GLU A 79 11.85 -22.11 -4.24
N ALA A 80 11.65 -23.34 -3.77
CA ALA A 80 11.86 -24.55 -4.56
C ALA A 80 10.80 -24.73 -5.66
N GLU A 81 9.65 -24.07 -5.55
CA GLU A 81 8.55 -24.16 -6.52
C GLU A 81 8.68 -23.18 -7.68
N LEU A 82 9.62 -22.23 -7.57
CA LEU A 82 9.83 -21.17 -8.54
C LEU A 82 10.95 -21.56 -9.50
N ILE A 83 10.63 -21.54 -10.78
CA ILE A 83 11.52 -21.96 -11.87
C ILE A 83 12.34 -20.79 -12.39
N CYS A 84 11.77 -19.58 -12.43
CA CYS A 84 12.46 -18.44 -13.01
C CYS A 84 13.69 -18.03 -12.18
N GLU A 85 14.80 -17.75 -12.86
CA GLU A 85 16.05 -17.32 -12.25
C GLU A 85 16.18 -15.79 -12.24
N ASP A 86 15.71 -15.13 -13.30
CA ASP A 86 15.70 -13.67 -13.37
C ASP A 86 14.82 -13.09 -12.24
N PRO A 87 15.33 -12.17 -11.41
CA PRO A 87 14.60 -11.66 -10.24
C PRO A 87 13.24 -11.04 -10.59
N PHE A 88 13.12 -10.40 -11.76
CA PHE A 88 11.87 -9.81 -12.20
C PHE A 88 10.86 -10.90 -12.57
N TRP A 89 11.24 -11.86 -13.41
CA TRP A 89 10.36 -12.96 -13.82
C TRP A 89 10.01 -13.91 -12.67
N ARG A 90 10.95 -14.17 -11.76
CA ARG A 90 10.71 -14.94 -10.53
C ARG A 90 9.68 -14.28 -9.62
N ASN A 91 9.66 -12.95 -9.55
CA ASN A 91 8.63 -12.24 -8.80
C ASN A 91 7.24 -12.33 -9.47
N VAL A 92 7.19 -12.24 -10.80
CA VAL A 92 5.96 -12.42 -11.59
C VAL A 92 5.41 -13.84 -11.40
N GLU A 93 6.27 -14.86 -11.54
CA GLU A 93 5.92 -16.26 -11.30
C GLU A 93 5.35 -16.46 -9.89
N ARG A 94 6.05 -15.96 -8.87
CA ARG A 94 5.61 -16.07 -7.47
C ARG A 94 4.23 -15.48 -7.28
N HIS A 95 3.97 -14.29 -7.81
CA HIS A 95 2.67 -13.65 -7.68
C HIS A 95 1.55 -14.43 -8.38
N LEU A 96 1.77 -14.91 -9.60
CA LEU A 96 0.78 -15.70 -10.34
C LEU A 96 0.51 -17.04 -9.62
N LEU A 97 1.57 -17.75 -9.21
CA LEU A 97 1.45 -19.01 -8.47
C LEU A 97 0.69 -18.81 -7.16
N TRP A 98 1.05 -17.78 -6.39
CA TRP A 98 0.38 -17.46 -5.13
C TRP A 98 -1.11 -17.17 -5.34
N SER A 99 -1.42 -16.30 -6.30
CA SER A 99 -2.80 -15.86 -6.56
C SER A 99 -3.68 -17.01 -7.04
N THR A 100 -3.16 -17.84 -7.95
CA THR A 100 -3.90 -19.00 -8.48
C THR A 100 -4.09 -20.09 -7.42
N ARG A 101 -3.08 -20.32 -6.57
CA ARG A 101 -3.18 -21.24 -5.42
C ARG A 101 -4.23 -20.78 -4.42
N HIS A 102 -4.16 -19.51 -3.99
CA HIS A 102 -5.13 -18.94 -3.05
C HIS A 102 -6.55 -19.08 -3.58
N ALA A 103 -6.80 -18.61 -4.80
CA ALA A 103 -8.12 -18.68 -5.41
C ALA A 103 -8.65 -20.11 -5.57
N GLY A 104 -7.77 -21.10 -5.74
CA GLY A 104 -8.13 -22.50 -5.90
C GLY A 104 -8.32 -23.28 -4.60
N GLU A 105 -7.61 -22.94 -3.52
CA GLU A 105 -7.54 -23.77 -2.31
C GLU A 105 -8.27 -23.19 -1.09
N VAL A 106 -8.30 -21.86 -0.95
CA VAL A 106 -8.74 -21.22 0.29
C VAL A 106 -10.26 -21.13 0.39
N GLY A 107 -10.93 -20.87 -0.73
CA GLY A 107 -12.39 -20.75 -0.79
C GLY A 107 -12.95 -19.50 -0.09
N ASP A 108 -12.14 -18.46 0.09
CA ASP A 108 -12.58 -17.17 0.64
C ASP A 108 -13.25 -16.28 -0.43
N ASP A 109 -13.45 -15.00 -0.13
CA ASP A 109 -14.09 -14.03 -1.01
C ASP A 109 -13.10 -13.20 -1.84
N LEU A 110 -11.92 -13.75 -2.15
CA LEU A 110 -10.96 -13.12 -3.04
C LEU A 110 -11.57 -12.87 -4.43
N VAL A 111 -11.33 -11.66 -4.95
CA VAL A 111 -11.63 -11.29 -6.34
C VAL A 111 -10.32 -11.11 -7.09
N LEU A 112 -10.10 -11.94 -8.11
CA LEU A 112 -8.97 -11.77 -9.01
C LEU A 112 -9.33 -10.74 -10.09
N PRO A 113 -8.49 -9.72 -10.34
CA PRO A 113 -8.68 -8.84 -11.48
C PRO A 113 -8.52 -9.60 -12.81
N PRO A 114 -9.28 -9.23 -13.85
CA PRO A 114 -9.13 -9.85 -15.18
C PRO A 114 -7.89 -9.36 -15.95
N GLU A 115 -7.07 -8.52 -15.33
CA GLU A 115 -5.96 -7.81 -15.94
C GLU A 115 -4.78 -7.73 -14.95
N TRP A 116 -3.57 -7.72 -15.48
CA TRP A 116 -2.37 -7.45 -14.72
C TRP A 116 -2.10 -5.94 -14.68
N ARG A 117 -2.06 -5.37 -13.48
CA ARG A 117 -1.86 -3.93 -13.28
C ARG A 117 -0.41 -3.59 -12.98
N VAL A 118 0.12 -2.64 -13.74
CA VAL A 118 1.43 -2.04 -13.54
C VAL A 118 1.24 -0.65 -12.94
N GLY A 119 1.87 -0.42 -11.78
CA GLY A 119 1.90 0.90 -11.15
C GLY A 119 2.99 1.79 -11.73
N TRP A 120 2.81 3.11 -11.63
CA TRP A 120 3.86 4.06 -12.01
C TRP A 120 5.10 3.92 -11.13
N ARG A 121 6.27 3.90 -11.75
CA ARG A 121 7.55 4.01 -11.04
C ARG A 121 7.75 5.46 -10.57
N VAL A 122 7.52 5.70 -9.29
CA VAL A 122 7.71 7.00 -8.64
C VAL A 122 8.91 6.92 -7.69
N GLU A 123 9.81 7.89 -7.80
CA GLU A 123 10.97 8.06 -6.93
C GLU A 123 10.79 9.36 -6.14
N GLY A 124 11.28 9.39 -4.89
CA GLY A 124 11.23 10.58 -4.06
C GLY A 124 12.46 10.71 -3.17
N CYS A 125 12.79 11.94 -2.77
CA CYS A 125 13.87 12.16 -1.81
C CYS A 125 13.43 11.84 -0.37
N GLY A 126 14.40 11.76 0.55
CA GLY A 126 14.12 11.55 1.99
C GLY A 126 13.75 12.85 2.71
N TYR A 127 13.46 12.76 4.01
CA TYR A 127 13.05 13.89 4.86
C TYR A 127 14.17 14.93 5.14
N GLY A 128 15.32 14.85 4.46
CA GLY A 128 16.53 15.64 4.78
C GLY A 128 17.37 15.06 5.93
N VAL A 129 16.88 14.00 6.57
CA VAL A 129 17.60 13.21 7.58
C VAL A 129 17.59 11.73 7.19
N GLU A 130 18.64 11.02 7.56
CA GLU A 130 18.75 9.59 7.28
C GLU A 130 18.02 8.77 8.36
N ILE A 131 17.20 7.80 7.93
CA ILE A 131 16.55 6.81 8.78
C ILE A 131 17.14 5.45 8.39
N THR A 132 18.01 4.92 9.22
CA THR A 132 18.68 3.64 8.97
C THR A 132 17.96 2.53 9.72
N ALA A 133 17.49 1.51 9.00
CA ALA A 133 16.93 0.31 9.61
C ALA A 133 18.07 -0.66 9.97
N ARG A 134 18.00 -1.26 11.17
CA ARG A 134 18.87 -2.34 11.61
C ARG A 134 18.02 -3.59 11.76
N HIS A 135 18.46 -4.71 11.20
CA HIS A 135 17.78 -5.99 11.31
C HIS A 135 18.55 -6.91 12.23
N ALA A 136 17.82 -7.66 13.06
CA ALA A 136 18.37 -8.74 13.86
C ALA A 136 18.17 -10.06 13.11
N GLU A 137 19.20 -10.89 13.11
CA GLU A 137 19.19 -12.25 12.57
C GLU A 137 19.22 -13.25 13.73
N ASP A 138 18.45 -14.33 13.62
CA ASP A 138 18.57 -15.46 14.52
C ASP A 138 19.77 -16.36 14.14
N VAL A 139 19.94 -17.43 14.91
CA VAL A 139 21.03 -18.41 14.73
C VAL A 139 20.93 -19.19 13.42
N GLN A 140 19.79 -19.16 12.73
CA GLN A 140 19.57 -19.77 11.41
C GLN A 140 19.65 -18.74 10.27
N GLY A 141 19.96 -17.48 10.58
CA GLY A 141 19.99 -16.38 9.61
C GLY A 141 18.60 -15.81 9.27
N GLY A 142 17.56 -16.19 10.02
CA GLY A 142 16.21 -15.65 9.87
C GLY A 142 16.09 -14.24 10.46
N HIS A 143 15.39 -13.33 9.77
CA HIS A 143 15.15 -11.98 10.28
C HIS A 143 14.07 -11.98 11.39
N VAL A 144 14.49 -11.82 12.64
CA VAL A 144 13.60 -11.90 13.82
C VAL A 144 13.12 -10.57 14.36
N GLY A 145 13.74 -9.47 13.94
CA GLY A 145 13.35 -8.14 14.40
C GLY A 145 14.06 -7.04 13.64
N TYR A 146 13.61 -5.81 13.87
CA TYR A 146 14.26 -4.62 13.34
C TYR A 146 14.10 -3.43 14.27
N SER A 147 14.98 -2.45 14.13
CA SER A 147 14.92 -1.15 14.79
C SER A 147 15.32 -0.05 13.80
N PHE A 148 15.05 1.21 14.14
CA PHE A 148 15.50 2.35 13.34
C PHE A 148 16.42 3.24 14.16
N ASP A 149 17.43 3.79 13.51
CA ASP A 149 18.16 4.93 14.04
C ASP A 149 17.27 6.17 13.90
N HIS A 150 16.70 6.64 15.02
CA HIS A 150 15.79 7.78 15.07
C HIS A 150 16.57 9.11 15.05
N PRO A 151 16.55 9.87 13.92
CA PRO A 151 17.48 10.97 13.71
C PRO A 151 17.14 12.26 14.46
N LEU A 152 15.90 12.43 14.92
CA LEU A 152 15.44 13.64 15.61
C LEU A 152 15.36 13.38 17.12
N ARG A 153 16.32 13.93 17.87
CA ARG A 153 16.49 13.64 19.30
C ARG A 153 16.01 14.76 20.19
N ASP A 154 15.99 15.98 19.69
CA ASP A 154 15.55 17.18 20.39
C ASP A 154 14.55 17.98 19.54
N PRO A 155 13.64 18.78 20.12
CA PRO A 155 12.70 19.60 19.35
C PRO A 155 13.34 20.52 18.31
N ALA A 156 14.58 20.98 18.55
CA ALA A 156 15.34 21.80 17.60
C ALA A 156 15.75 21.03 16.34
N ASP A 157 15.89 19.69 16.40
CA ASP A 157 16.25 18.87 15.25
C ASP A 157 15.20 18.92 14.12
N LEU A 158 13.97 19.32 14.42
CA LEU A 158 12.93 19.50 13.41
C LEU A 158 13.34 20.51 12.33
N GLU A 159 14.27 21.43 12.61
CA GLU A 159 14.83 22.36 11.63
C GLU A 159 15.70 21.69 10.56
N ARG A 160 16.10 20.44 10.78
CA ARG A 160 16.86 19.63 9.81
C ARG A 160 15.97 19.00 8.74
N LEU A 161 14.66 18.97 8.96
CA LEU A 161 13.71 18.44 8.00
C LEU A 161 13.70 19.28 6.72
N ARG A 162 13.54 18.63 5.57
CA ARG A 162 13.51 19.26 4.25
C ARG A 162 12.26 18.85 3.49
N PRO A 163 11.61 19.76 2.74
CA PRO A 163 10.50 19.37 1.88
C PRO A 163 10.92 18.27 0.90
N ARG A 164 10.09 17.23 0.76
CA ARG A 164 10.37 16.17 -0.21
C ARG A 164 9.89 16.56 -1.59
N THR A 165 10.52 15.95 -2.59
CA THR A 165 10.17 16.07 -4.00
C THR A 165 10.10 14.68 -4.61
N TRP A 166 9.26 14.54 -5.64
CA TRP A 166 9.01 13.29 -6.32
C TRP A 166 9.16 13.45 -7.83
N ARG A 167 9.49 12.36 -8.50
CA ARG A 167 9.57 12.25 -9.95
C ARG A 167 9.02 10.89 -10.39
N VAL A 168 8.32 10.88 -11.52
CA VAL A 168 7.88 9.64 -12.17
C VAL A 168 8.79 9.27 -13.34
N ASP A 169 9.12 7.99 -13.44
CA ASP A 169 9.81 7.39 -14.58
C ASP A 169 8.79 6.64 -15.46
N ARG A 170 8.25 7.37 -16.43
CA ARG A 170 7.21 6.86 -17.34
C ARG A 170 7.77 5.84 -18.32
N ASP A 171 9.01 6.02 -18.77
CA ASP A 171 9.63 5.14 -19.75
C ASP A 171 9.93 3.77 -19.14
N ALA A 172 10.51 3.73 -17.93
CA ALA A 172 10.73 2.48 -17.22
C ALA A 172 9.41 1.73 -16.90
N THR A 173 8.34 2.48 -16.60
CA THR A 173 7.00 1.91 -16.37
C THR A 173 6.47 1.26 -17.66
N ARG A 174 6.57 1.95 -18.80
CA ARG A 174 6.12 1.45 -20.10
C ARG A 174 6.94 0.26 -20.58
N GLU A 175 8.27 0.28 -20.37
CA GLU A 175 9.13 -0.86 -20.67
C GLU A 175 8.71 -2.09 -19.87
N THR A 176 8.46 -1.92 -18.56
CA THR A 176 7.98 -3.01 -17.70
C THR A 176 6.64 -3.57 -18.17
N ALA A 177 5.68 -2.69 -18.48
CA ALA A 177 4.38 -3.10 -19.01
C ALA A 177 4.49 -3.82 -20.35
N GLY A 178 5.35 -3.34 -21.26
CA GLY A 178 5.62 -3.97 -22.55
C GLY A 178 6.21 -5.37 -22.40
N ARG A 179 7.21 -5.54 -21.54
CA ARG A 179 7.82 -6.86 -21.26
C ARG A 179 6.77 -7.87 -20.76
N LEU A 180 5.90 -7.45 -19.84
CA LEU A 180 4.81 -8.29 -19.32
C LEU A 180 3.80 -8.64 -20.43
N ALA A 181 3.40 -7.65 -21.23
CA ALA A 181 2.45 -7.82 -22.32
C ALA A 181 2.99 -8.80 -23.38
N ASP A 182 4.27 -8.72 -23.73
CA ASP A 182 4.92 -9.63 -24.67
C ASP A 182 4.99 -11.08 -24.14
N CYS A 183 5.12 -11.24 -22.82
CA CYS A 183 5.16 -12.54 -22.18
C CYS A 183 3.76 -13.17 -22.07
N PHE A 184 2.79 -12.44 -21.53
CA PHE A 184 1.42 -12.90 -21.36
C PHE A 184 0.68 -13.04 -22.69
N GLY A 185 0.96 -12.15 -23.65
CA GLY A 185 0.31 -12.14 -24.96
C GLY A 185 -1.21 -12.01 -24.83
N ASP A 186 -1.92 -12.99 -25.38
CA ASP A 186 -3.37 -13.11 -25.42
C ASP A 186 -4.02 -13.60 -24.12
N LEU A 187 -3.22 -14.05 -23.15
CA LEU A 187 -3.73 -14.75 -21.96
C LEU A 187 -4.22 -13.81 -20.87
N LEU A 188 -3.48 -12.73 -20.60
CA LEU A 188 -3.75 -11.81 -19.49
C LEU A 188 -3.40 -10.38 -19.92
N PRO A 189 -4.40 -9.49 -20.08
CA PRO A 189 -4.17 -8.09 -20.44
C PRO A 189 -3.29 -7.38 -19.42
N VAL A 190 -2.36 -6.53 -19.89
CA VAL A 190 -1.52 -5.69 -19.02
C VAL A 190 -1.96 -4.24 -19.15
N VAL A 191 -2.25 -3.59 -18.02
CA VAL A 191 -2.69 -2.19 -17.99
C VAL A 191 -1.83 -1.37 -17.03
N ILE A 192 -1.51 -0.14 -17.41
CA ILE A 192 -0.93 0.84 -16.48
C ILE A 192 -2.09 1.47 -15.72
N HIS A 193 -2.27 1.07 -14.46
CA HIS A 193 -3.46 1.41 -13.67
C HIS A 193 -3.30 2.72 -12.90
N GLY A 194 -2.07 3.10 -12.57
CA GLY A 194 -1.79 4.24 -11.69
C GLY A 194 -1.44 3.81 -10.28
N THR A 195 -2.05 4.45 -9.28
CA THR A 195 -1.92 4.08 -7.86
C THR A 195 -2.71 2.83 -7.53
N THR A 196 -2.18 2.02 -6.60
CA THR A 196 -2.93 0.93 -5.95
C THR A 196 -3.40 1.39 -4.57
N ALA A 197 -2.97 0.72 -3.50
CA ALA A 197 -3.35 1.08 -2.14
C ALA A 197 -2.73 2.43 -1.74
N LEU A 198 -3.58 3.37 -1.32
CA LEU A 198 -3.14 4.66 -0.78
C LEU A 198 -3.22 4.64 0.73
N HIS A 199 -2.07 4.82 1.38
CA HIS A 199 -1.95 4.90 2.83
C HIS A 199 -1.59 6.33 3.23
N GLY A 200 -2.31 6.88 4.21
CA GLY A 200 -2.25 8.25 4.73
C GLY A 200 -1.65 8.37 6.12
N GLY A 201 -1.40 7.27 6.83
CA GLY A 201 -0.88 7.26 8.20
C GLY A 201 0.40 8.09 8.34
N LEU A 202 0.41 8.97 9.35
CA LEU A 202 1.48 9.92 9.65
C LEU A 202 2.34 9.47 10.83
N THR A 203 1.73 8.81 11.81
CA THR A 203 2.40 8.50 13.08
C THR A 203 3.46 7.43 12.95
N GLY A 204 3.34 6.57 11.94
CA GLY A 204 4.40 5.64 11.58
C GLY A 204 5.66 6.33 11.07
N ASP A 205 5.52 7.41 10.30
CA ASP A 205 6.66 8.22 9.86
C ASP A 205 7.24 9.03 11.02
N LEU A 206 6.38 9.58 11.88
CA LEU A 206 6.80 10.26 13.11
C LEU A 206 7.62 9.34 14.01
N PHE A 207 7.14 8.12 14.28
CA PHE A 207 7.86 7.11 15.05
C PHE A 207 9.24 6.83 14.47
N ARG A 208 9.36 6.65 13.14
CA ARG A 208 10.66 6.44 12.50
C ARG A 208 11.61 7.62 12.71
N LEU A 209 11.08 8.85 12.75
CA LEU A 209 11.87 10.07 12.94
C LEU A 209 12.32 10.30 14.40
N ILE A 210 11.44 10.11 15.39
CA ILE A 210 11.70 10.51 16.79
C ILE A 210 11.86 9.33 17.77
N GLY A 211 11.37 8.15 17.39
CA GLY A 211 11.34 6.96 18.24
C GLY A 211 10.20 6.94 19.27
N ASN A 212 9.98 5.77 19.87
CA ASN A 212 8.84 5.55 20.76
C ASN A 212 8.90 6.40 22.04
N ASP A 213 10.07 6.52 22.67
CA ASP A 213 10.22 7.26 23.92
C ASP A 213 9.78 8.72 23.76
N ARG A 214 10.17 9.36 22.65
CA ARG A 214 9.79 10.75 22.35
C ARG A 214 8.34 10.84 21.92
N LEU A 215 7.84 9.86 21.18
CA LEU A 215 6.42 9.81 20.81
C LEU A 215 5.53 9.75 22.05
N LEU A 216 5.97 9.08 23.13
CA LEU A 216 5.24 9.01 24.40
C LEU A 216 5.44 10.24 25.31
N LEU A 217 6.66 10.79 25.37
CA LEU A 217 7.00 11.88 26.30
C LEU A 217 6.73 13.28 25.74
N TRP A 218 7.04 13.53 24.46
CA TRP A 218 6.89 14.87 23.88
C TRP A 218 5.45 15.39 23.81
N PRO A 219 4.39 14.58 23.64
CA PRO A 219 3.02 15.08 23.78
C PRO A 219 2.74 15.80 25.09
N TYR A 220 3.47 15.46 26.16
CA TYR A 220 3.38 16.11 27.46
C TYR A 220 4.45 17.19 27.65
N ASP A 221 5.73 16.86 27.47
CA ASP A 221 6.85 17.76 27.77
C ASP A 221 7.08 18.84 26.70
N CYS A 222 6.78 18.52 25.44
CA CYS A 222 7.10 19.33 24.26
C CYS A 222 5.98 19.32 23.21
N PRO A 223 4.70 19.64 23.56
CA PRO A 223 3.56 19.47 22.66
C PRO A 223 3.67 20.29 21.36
N ASP A 224 4.35 21.44 21.41
CA ASP A 224 4.62 22.26 20.21
C ASP A 224 5.55 21.55 19.22
N ALA A 225 6.47 20.70 19.68
CA ALA A 225 7.32 19.90 18.82
C ALA A 225 6.49 18.86 18.05
N ILE A 226 5.54 18.20 18.72
CA ILE A 226 4.61 17.27 18.09
C ILE A 226 3.73 17.99 17.06
N ARG A 227 3.15 19.14 17.41
CA ARG A 227 2.37 19.94 16.44
C ARG A 227 3.17 20.30 15.20
N ARG A 228 4.42 20.75 15.37
CA ARG A 228 5.31 21.09 14.25
C ARG A 228 5.65 19.87 13.40
N ALA A 229 5.96 18.73 14.03
CA ALA A 229 6.28 17.50 13.32
C ALA A 229 5.07 16.96 12.53
N MET A 230 3.89 16.95 13.15
CA MET A 230 2.64 16.53 12.51
C MET A 230 2.21 17.48 11.39
N ALA A 231 2.45 18.79 11.53
CA ALA A 231 2.22 19.76 10.45
C ALA A 231 3.14 19.50 9.26
N TYR A 232 4.43 19.26 9.49
CA TYR A 232 5.37 18.90 8.43
C TYR A 232 4.96 17.62 7.71
N LEU A 233 4.62 16.55 8.45
CA LEU A 233 4.20 15.27 7.86
C LEU A 233 2.88 15.38 7.09
N ARG A 234 1.94 16.18 7.59
CA ARG A 234 0.70 16.51 6.86
C ARG A 234 1.03 17.20 5.54
N ASP A 235 1.80 18.28 5.57
CA ASP A 235 2.08 19.10 4.40
C ASP A 235 2.83 18.28 3.33
N ASP A 236 3.77 17.44 3.76
CA ASP A 236 4.49 16.49 2.92
C ASP A 236 3.55 15.45 2.29
N ARG A 237 2.65 14.84 3.07
CA ARG A 237 1.71 13.84 2.55
C ARG A 237 0.70 14.44 1.58
N VAL A 238 0.20 15.64 1.87
CA VAL A 238 -0.69 16.39 0.97
C VAL A 238 0.06 16.75 -0.33
N ALA A 239 1.31 17.20 -0.24
CA ALA A 239 2.13 17.50 -1.41
C ALA A 239 2.34 16.25 -2.29
N TYR A 240 2.58 15.09 -1.69
CA TYR A 240 2.70 13.83 -2.43
C TYR A 240 1.42 13.48 -3.20
N TYR A 241 0.26 13.54 -2.55
CA TYR A 241 -1.01 13.25 -3.24
C TYR A 241 -1.34 14.25 -4.33
N ARG A 242 -1.05 15.54 -4.12
CA ARG A 242 -1.18 16.56 -5.17
C ARG A 242 -0.24 16.29 -6.35
N PHE A 243 0.99 15.84 -6.08
CA PHE A 243 1.91 15.41 -7.14
C PHE A 243 1.32 14.26 -7.96
N LEU A 244 0.79 13.22 -7.30
CA LEU A 244 0.16 12.09 -8.00
C LEU A 244 -1.02 12.53 -8.86
N GLU A 245 -1.88 13.39 -8.34
CA GLU A 245 -3.03 13.93 -9.09
C GLU A 245 -2.59 14.80 -10.27
N THR A 246 -1.69 15.75 -10.04
CA THR A 246 -1.21 16.71 -11.06
C THR A 246 -0.48 15.99 -12.20
N GLU A 247 0.28 14.94 -11.89
CA GLU A 247 1.00 14.14 -12.89
C GLU A 247 0.12 13.07 -13.55
N GLY A 248 -1.17 12.98 -13.22
CA GLY A 248 -2.10 12.00 -13.78
C GLY A 248 -1.75 10.55 -13.42
N LEU A 249 -1.23 10.34 -12.21
CA LEU A 249 -0.70 9.04 -11.76
C LEU A 249 -1.72 8.24 -10.93
N LEU A 250 -2.86 8.84 -10.60
CA LEU A 250 -3.90 8.20 -9.80
C LEU A 250 -4.62 7.10 -10.59
N GLY A 251 -4.85 5.98 -9.90
CA GLY A 251 -5.62 4.84 -10.37
C GLY A 251 -6.83 4.61 -9.47
N ALA A 252 -7.99 4.32 -10.06
CA ALA A 252 -9.20 4.05 -9.30
C ALA A 252 -8.98 2.88 -8.33
N ASN A 253 -9.42 3.01 -7.09
CA ASN A 253 -9.26 1.97 -6.07
C ASN A 253 -10.59 1.49 -5.48
N ALA A 254 -11.71 1.84 -6.12
CA ALA A 254 -13.02 1.25 -5.86
C ALA A 254 -13.16 -0.16 -6.48
N ASN A 255 -12.16 -1.01 -6.25
CA ASN A 255 -12.01 -2.34 -6.86
C ASN A 255 -11.34 -3.31 -5.87
N GLU A 256 -10.76 -4.40 -6.35
CA GLU A 256 -10.04 -5.40 -5.55
C GLU A 256 -8.79 -4.88 -4.83
N THR A 257 -8.34 -3.66 -5.14
CA THR A 257 -7.27 -2.99 -4.37
C THR A 257 -7.66 -2.93 -2.90
N LEU A 258 -6.75 -3.33 -2.02
CA LEU A 258 -6.96 -3.20 -0.58
C LEU A 258 -6.88 -1.72 -0.17
N VAL A 259 -7.98 -1.22 0.38
CA VAL A 259 -8.13 0.18 0.80
C VAL A 259 -7.97 0.37 2.31
N GLY A 260 -7.57 -0.70 3.01
CA GLY A 260 -7.44 -0.77 4.46
C GLY A 260 -6.81 -2.09 4.89
N SER A 261 -6.92 -2.41 6.18
CA SER A 261 -6.46 -3.70 6.70
C SER A 261 -7.38 -4.84 6.24
N GLY A 262 -6.99 -5.54 5.17
CA GLY A 262 -7.69 -6.73 4.68
C GLY A 262 -9.03 -6.47 4.00
N SER A 263 -9.31 -5.25 3.51
CA SER A 263 -10.57 -4.91 2.86
C SER A 263 -10.38 -4.38 1.43
N PRO A 264 -10.98 -5.00 0.41
CA PRO A 264 -11.04 -4.44 -0.94
C PRO A 264 -11.96 -3.21 -0.97
N GLY A 265 -11.77 -2.35 -1.96
CA GLY A 265 -12.40 -1.05 -2.10
C GLY A 265 -13.72 -1.01 -2.87
N PHE A 266 -14.27 -2.16 -3.28
CA PHE A 266 -15.55 -2.20 -4.02
C PHE A 266 -16.66 -1.41 -3.31
N CYS A 267 -17.19 -0.37 -3.96
CA CYS A 267 -18.31 0.45 -3.46
C CYS A 267 -18.99 1.20 -4.61
N SER A 268 -20.24 1.64 -4.42
CA SER A 268 -20.93 2.53 -5.36
C SER A 268 -20.95 4.00 -4.92
N SER A 269 -20.56 4.30 -3.67
CA SER A 269 -20.65 5.65 -3.10
C SER A 269 -19.55 6.61 -3.56
N LEU A 270 -18.41 6.11 -4.04
CA LEU A 270 -17.43 6.97 -4.70
C LEU A 270 -17.98 7.44 -6.05
N PRO A 271 -17.68 8.67 -6.49
CA PRO A 271 -18.05 9.13 -7.82
C PRO A 271 -17.62 8.09 -8.85
N GLY A 272 -18.61 7.45 -9.50
CA GLY A 272 -18.41 6.27 -10.35
C GLY A 272 -17.44 6.54 -11.50
N ALA A 273 -16.92 5.45 -12.10
CA ALA A 273 -15.99 5.35 -13.24
C ALA A 273 -15.11 6.58 -13.55
N ALA A 274 -13.79 6.42 -13.47
CA ALA A 274 -12.78 7.43 -13.78
C ALA A 274 -13.27 8.40 -14.88
N PRO A 275 -13.57 9.67 -14.54
CA PRO A 275 -14.20 10.55 -15.50
C PRO A 275 -13.22 10.83 -16.66
N PRO A 276 -13.69 11.32 -17.82
CA PRO A 276 -12.83 11.53 -18.99
C PRO A 276 -11.59 12.37 -18.69
N GLU A 277 -11.66 13.27 -17.71
CA GLU A 277 -10.55 14.10 -17.24
C GLU A 277 -9.56 13.40 -16.29
N GLY A 278 -9.76 12.12 -15.97
CA GLY A 278 -8.88 11.31 -15.13
C GLY A 278 -9.34 11.16 -13.67
N VAL A 279 -8.69 10.23 -12.98
CA VAL A 279 -8.95 9.97 -11.55
C VAL A 279 -8.39 11.12 -10.71
N ARG A 280 -9.19 11.58 -9.74
CA ARG A 280 -8.86 12.61 -8.75
C ARG A 280 -8.93 12.01 -7.35
N LEU A 281 -8.35 12.67 -6.34
CA LEU A 281 -8.33 12.19 -4.96
C LEU A 281 -9.73 11.93 -4.42
N GLN A 282 -10.71 12.78 -4.76
CA GLN A 282 -12.11 12.62 -4.38
C GLN A 282 -12.79 11.37 -4.96
N HIS A 283 -12.17 10.69 -5.93
CA HIS A 283 -12.67 9.44 -6.51
C HIS A 283 -12.09 8.20 -5.82
N LEU A 284 -11.30 8.39 -4.76
CA LEU A 284 -10.50 7.33 -4.15
C LEU A 284 -10.83 7.13 -2.68
N TRP A 285 -10.67 5.88 -2.26
CA TRP A 285 -10.44 5.55 -0.87
C TRP A 285 -9.06 6.00 -0.42
N LEU A 286 -8.95 6.40 0.84
CA LEU A 286 -7.69 6.52 1.57
C LEU A 286 -7.71 5.64 2.81
N TRP A 287 -6.63 4.89 3.02
CA TRP A 287 -6.39 4.22 4.30
C TRP A 287 -5.67 5.16 5.28
N MET A 288 -6.30 5.48 6.41
CA MET A 288 -5.71 6.20 7.53
C MET A 288 -5.62 5.30 8.77
N GLU A 289 -4.61 5.51 9.61
CA GLU A 289 -4.41 4.81 10.87
C GLU A 289 -3.49 5.63 11.78
N SER A 290 -3.45 5.27 13.06
CA SER A 290 -2.46 5.80 13.99
C SER A 290 -2.06 4.80 15.06
N GLN A 291 -1.51 3.66 14.63
CA GLN A 291 -1.15 2.57 15.53
C GLN A 291 -0.12 2.97 16.59
N GLU A 292 0.79 3.89 16.28
CA GLU A 292 1.81 4.32 17.22
C GLU A 292 1.27 5.22 18.34
N THR A 293 0.01 5.68 18.26
CA THR A 293 -0.61 6.52 19.29
C THR A 293 -1.54 5.77 20.25
N VAL A 294 -1.49 4.43 20.27
CA VAL A 294 -2.25 3.60 21.22
C VAL A 294 -1.96 3.99 22.68
N GLY A 295 -0.70 4.31 22.98
CA GLY A 295 -0.29 4.76 24.32
C GLY A 295 -0.64 6.22 24.65
N ILE A 296 -1.19 6.97 23.70
CA ILE A 296 -1.52 8.39 23.86
C ILE A 296 -2.99 8.54 24.27
N SER A 297 -3.24 9.39 25.28
CA SER A 297 -4.59 9.64 25.76
C SER A 297 -5.49 10.17 24.63
N PRO A 298 -6.80 9.85 24.62
CA PRO A 298 -7.71 10.31 23.57
C PRO A 298 -7.74 11.82 23.39
N ARG A 299 -7.59 12.58 24.47
CA ARG A 299 -7.53 14.05 24.44
C ARG A 299 -6.26 14.55 23.75
N MET A 300 -5.09 14.02 24.12
CA MET A 300 -3.84 14.41 23.45
C MET A 300 -3.81 13.98 21.98
N PHE A 301 -4.39 12.82 21.66
CA PHE A 301 -4.57 12.37 20.28
C PHE A 301 -5.38 13.38 19.46
N GLU A 302 -6.53 13.80 19.99
CA GLU A 302 -7.42 14.80 19.40
C GLU A 302 -6.73 16.15 19.18
N GLU A 303 -5.96 16.61 20.17
CA GLU A 303 -5.34 17.94 20.13
C GLU A 303 -4.07 17.99 19.26
N LEU A 304 -3.30 16.89 19.19
CA LEU A 304 -1.93 16.92 18.65
C LEU A 304 -1.76 16.15 17.33
N PHE A 305 -2.59 15.14 17.06
CA PHE A 305 -2.38 14.21 15.94
C PHE A 305 -3.52 14.26 14.92
N LEU A 306 -4.75 14.12 15.41
CA LEU A 306 -5.96 14.03 14.59
C LEU A 306 -6.15 15.19 13.60
N PRO A 307 -5.86 16.47 13.92
CA PRO A 307 -6.09 17.57 12.99
C PRO A 307 -5.26 17.44 11.71
N SER A 308 -3.98 17.06 11.84
CA SER A 308 -3.10 16.79 10.70
C SER A 308 -3.58 15.60 9.87
N MET A 309 -4.06 14.55 10.52
CA MET A 309 -4.59 13.37 9.84
C MET A 309 -5.88 13.69 9.06
N ALA A 310 -6.79 14.47 9.66
CA ALA A 310 -8.02 14.93 9.04
C ALA A 310 -7.74 15.81 7.81
N ASP A 311 -6.75 16.71 7.89
CA ASP A 311 -6.32 17.52 6.75
C ASP A 311 -5.81 16.67 5.57
N VAL A 312 -5.12 15.56 5.85
CA VAL A 312 -4.68 14.59 4.81
C VAL A 312 -5.86 13.84 4.19
N CYS A 313 -6.88 13.51 4.99
CA CYS A 313 -8.08 12.80 4.52
C CYS A 313 -9.00 13.69 3.68
N ARG A 314 -9.04 14.99 3.95
CA ARG A 314 -10.00 15.93 3.34
C ARG A 314 -10.16 15.90 1.82
N PRO A 315 -9.12 15.67 1.01
CA PRO A 315 -9.27 15.60 -0.45
C PRO A 315 -9.90 14.31 -0.98
N PHE A 316 -10.04 13.27 -0.16
CA PHE A 316 -10.48 11.94 -0.59
C PHE A 316 -11.99 11.75 -0.48
N GLY A 317 -12.51 10.80 -1.25
CA GLY A 317 -13.96 10.54 -1.31
C GLY A 317 -14.45 9.66 -0.17
N LEU A 318 -13.66 8.66 0.22
CA LEU A 318 -13.98 7.77 1.34
C LEU A 318 -12.73 7.43 2.14
N ILE A 319 -12.88 7.26 3.46
CA ILE A 319 -11.77 6.97 4.36
C ILE A 319 -12.00 5.61 5.03
N TYR A 320 -11.03 4.73 4.93
CA TYR A 320 -10.91 3.59 5.82
C TYR A 320 -10.02 4.03 6.99
N TYR A 321 -10.57 4.09 8.21
CA TYR A 321 -9.78 4.38 9.40
C TYR A 321 -9.52 3.13 10.23
N GLY A 322 -8.25 2.88 10.55
CA GLY A 322 -7.80 1.90 11.53
C GLY A 322 -6.79 0.89 10.98
N CYS A 323 -6.06 0.25 11.87
CA CYS A 323 -5.21 -0.90 11.60
C CYS A 323 -5.34 -1.88 12.78
N CYS A 324 -4.27 -2.06 13.56
CA CYS A 324 -4.27 -2.90 14.76
C CYS A 324 -4.59 -2.11 16.04
N GLU A 325 -4.79 -0.79 15.95
CA GLU A 325 -5.12 0.04 17.11
C GLU A 325 -6.57 -0.16 17.58
N PRO A 326 -6.79 -0.25 18.91
CA PRO A 326 -8.12 -0.06 19.45
C PRO A 326 -8.58 1.38 19.23
N VAL A 327 -9.74 1.54 18.57
CA VAL A 327 -10.33 2.87 18.32
C VAL A 327 -11.47 3.22 19.25
N HIS A 328 -11.92 2.31 20.12
CA HIS A 328 -13.13 2.47 20.94
C HIS A 328 -13.13 3.73 21.84
N ASP A 329 -11.97 4.20 22.29
CA ASP A 329 -11.81 5.36 23.18
C ASP A 329 -11.80 6.72 22.43
N ARG A 330 -11.66 6.68 21.10
CA ARG A 330 -11.45 7.87 20.24
C ARG A 330 -12.29 7.84 18.96
N PHE A 331 -13.12 6.82 18.76
CA PHE A 331 -13.95 6.63 17.57
C PHE A 331 -14.82 7.84 17.25
N GLU A 332 -15.57 8.34 18.24
CA GLU A 332 -16.40 9.55 18.13
C GLU A 332 -15.61 10.75 17.61
N ARG A 333 -14.40 10.97 18.14
CA ARG A 333 -13.52 12.09 17.75
C ARG A 333 -13.05 11.94 16.30
N ILE A 334 -12.67 10.72 15.91
CA ILE A 334 -12.25 10.40 14.54
C ILE A 334 -13.38 10.68 13.56
N VAL A 335 -14.58 10.14 13.83
CA VAL A 335 -15.76 10.32 12.98
C VAL A 335 -16.17 11.79 12.87
N GLN A 336 -15.98 12.59 13.93
CA GLN A 336 -16.27 14.02 13.89
C GLN A 336 -15.24 14.84 13.09
N ALA A 337 -13.97 14.42 13.09
CA ALA A 337 -12.87 15.17 12.48
C ALA A 337 -12.57 14.77 11.03
N ILE A 338 -12.73 13.49 10.69
CA ILE A 338 -12.44 12.93 9.37
C ILE A 338 -13.74 12.92 8.55
N PRO A 339 -13.71 13.44 7.30
CA PRO A 339 -14.91 13.58 6.48
C PRO A 339 -15.46 12.27 5.92
#